data_AF-A0A1H3IHV7-F1
#
_entry.id   AF-A0A1H3IHV7-F1
#
_cell.length_a   1.000
_cell.length_b   1.000
_cell.length_c   1.000
_cell.angle_alpha   90.00
_cell.angle_beta   90.00
_cell.angle_gamma   90.00
#
_symmetry.space_group_name_H-M   'P 1'
#
loop_
_entity.id
_entity.type
_entity.pdbx_description
1 polymer ?
#
loop_
_entity_poly.entity_id
_entity_poly.type
_entity_poly.pdbx_seq_one_letter_code
_entity_poly.pdbx_strand_id
1 'polypeptide(L)'
;MPVSVIMNQINVNLVQGNGAVSTGQNNLSDWTCQGKANIANGIQAGIFLSTAPINFQMDSDLLDTAITQPELIAPDASVQI
;
A
#
# COMPACT_ATOMS: atom_id res chain seq x y z
N MET A 1 -25.58 13.53 19.21
CA MET A 1 -24.41 14.26 19.75
C MET A 1 -23.18 13.69 19.06
N PRO A 2 -22.30 14.51 18.45
CA PRO A 2 -21.07 14.00 17.86
C PRO A 2 -20.18 13.43 18.95
N VAL A 3 -19.73 12.19 18.78
CA VAL A 3 -18.74 11.55 19.66
C VAL A 3 -17.37 11.93 19.14
N SER A 4 -16.57 12.60 19.98
CA SER A 4 -15.19 12.96 19.67
C SER A 4 -14.26 11.84 20.15
N VAL A 5 -13.45 11.31 19.24
CA VAL A 5 -12.35 10.40 19.58
C VAL A 5 -11.07 11.23 19.55
N ILE A 6 -10.49 11.51 20.73
CA ILE A 6 -9.24 12.27 20.86
C ILE A 6 -8.09 11.25 20.85
N MET A 7 -7.26 11.29 19.82
CA MET A 7 -6.03 10.50 19.76
C MET A 7 -4.83 11.39 20.08
N ASN A 8 -4.04 11.01 21.08
CA ASN A 8 -2.85 11.75 21.50
C ASN A 8 -1.73 11.73 20.44
N GLN A 9 -1.57 10.60 19.73
CA GLN A 9 -0.67 10.47 18.58
C GLN A 9 -1.06 9.23 17.76
N ILE A 10 -0.96 9.33 16.43
CA ILE A 10 -0.93 8.16 15.54
C ILE A 10 0.53 8.04 15.08
N ASN A 11 1.26 7.05 15.61
CA ASN A 11 2.63 6.80 15.19
C ASN A 11 2.63 5.69 14.13
N VAL A 12 2.70 6.09 12.87
CA VAL A 12 2.71 5.18 11.73
C VAL A 12 4.16 4.88 11.37
N ASN A 13 4.60 3.67 11.68
CA ASN A 13 5.98 3.28 11.44
C ASN A 13 6.27 2.97 9.96
N LEU A 14 5.24 2.55 9.22
CA LEU A 14 5.34 2.19 7.81
C LEU A 14 3.96 1.99 7.19
N VAL A 15 3.83 2.41 5.94
CA VAL A 15 2.69 2.12 5.08
C VAL A 15 3.26 1.62 3.75
N GLN A 16 2.82 0.47 3.25
CA GLN A 16 3.32 -0.13 2.02
C GLN A 16 2.21 -0.43 1.04
N GLY A 17 2.60 -0.62 -0.23
CA GLY A 17 1.83 -1.19 -1.33
C GLY A 17 0.32 -1.11 -1.15
N ASN A 18 -0.31 -0.08 -1.71
CA ASN A 18 -1.74 0.14 -1.52
C ASN A 18 -2.13 0.35 -0.04
N GLY A 19 -1.32 1.07 0.75
CA GLY A 19 -1.62 1.33 2.16
C GLY A 19 -2.11 2.76 2.45
N ALA A 20 -3.17 2.89 3.24
CA ALA A 20 -3.74 4.18 3.63
C ALA A 20 -3.85 4.29 5.17
N VAL A 21 -3.66 5.50 5.69
CA VAL A 21 -4.01 5.84 7.09
C VAL A 21 -5.05 6.92 7.03
N SER A 22 -6.26 6.64 7.53
CA SER A 22 -7.37 7.58 7.45
C SER A 22 -8.24 7.56 8.69
N THR A 23 -8.90 8.69 8.97
CA THR A 23 -9.81 8.89 10.10
C THR A 23 -11.08 9.60 9.61
N GLY A 24 -12.21 9.34 10.27
CA GLY A 24 -13.51 9.91 9.89
C GLY A 24 -14.23 9.12 8.80
N GLN A 25 -15.18 9.77 8.10
CA GLN A 25 -15.84 9.21 6.93
C GLN A 25 -14.88 9.31 5.74
N ASN A 26 -14.43 8.16 5.24
CA ASN A 26 -13.52 8.09 4.10
C ASN A 26 -14.10 7.17 3.02
N ASN A 27 -14.03 7.63 1.77
CA ASN A 27 -14.31 6.82 0.59
C ASN A 27 -12.99 6.52 -0.10
N LEU A 28 -12.44 5.33 0.14
CA LEU A 28 -11.26 4.79 -0.55
C LEU A 28 -11.64 3.99 -1.80
N SER A 29 -12.83 4.21 -2.37
CA SER A 29 -13.19 3.67 -3.68
C SER A 29 -12.16 4.18 -4.70
N ASP A 30 -11.69 3.30 -5.59
CA ASP A 30 -10.55 3.46 -6.50
C ASP A 30 -9.14 3.30 -5.89
N TRP A 31 -9.01 2.86 -4.64
CA TRP A 31 -7.71 2.56 -4.02
C TRP A 31 -7.17 1.20 -4.48
N THR A 32 -6.32 1.21 -5.51
CA THR A 32 -5.78 0.00 -6.13
C THR A 32 -4.32 0.15 -6.53
N CYS A 33 -3.56 -0.94 -6.40
CA CYS A 33 -2.16 -1.04 -6.81
C CYS A 33 -1.96 -2.38 -7.49
N GLN A 34 -1.28 -2.38 -8.63
CA GLN A 34 -0.87 -3.58 -9.33
C GLN A 34 0.56 -3.41 -9.81
N GLY A 35 1.35 -4.47 -9.68
CA GLY A 35 2.72 -4.49 -10.13
C GLY A 35 3.47 -5.69 -9.56
N LYS A 36 4.61 -6.01 -10.17
CA LYS A 36 5.55 -6.97 -9.60
C LYS A 36 6.54 -6.21 -8.72
N ALA A 37 6.78 -6.70 -7.51
CA ALA A 37 7.78 -6.12 -6.61
C ALA A 37 8.77 -7.20 -6.17
N ASN A 38 10.04 -6.98 -6.44
CA ASN A 38 11.12 -7.83 -5.96
C ASN A 38 11.89 -7.11 -4.85
N ILE A 39 11.59 -7.44 -3.60
CA ILE A 39 12.02 -6.63 -2.46
C ILE A 39 13.03 -7.43 -1.62
N ALA A 40 14.27 -7.44 -2.10
CA ALA A 40 15.45 -8.14 -1.58
C ALA A 40 15.51 -8.30 -0.05
N ASN A 41 16.15 -7.37 0.65
CA ASN A 41 16.24 -7.41 2.10
C ASN A 41 14.91 -7.02 2.79
N GLY A 42 13.79 -7.19 2.10
CA GLY A 42 12.47 -6.77 2.53
C GLY A 42 12.37 -5.27 2.74
N ILE A 43 11.31 -4.89 3.45
CA ILE A 43 11.08 -3.51 3.86
C ILE A 43 11.23 -3.46 5.37
N GLN A 44 12.08 -2.54 5.81
CA GLN A 44 12.49 -2.41 7.19
C GLN A 44 11.78 -1.17 7.77
N ALA A 45 11.14 -1.34 8.94
CA ALA A 45 10.38 -0.28 9.59
C ALA A 45 10.70 -0.22 11.07
N GLY A 46 10.84 0.99 11.59
CA GLY A 46 11.23 1.24 12.99
C GLY A 46 12.74 1.15 13.18
N ILE A 47 13.16 0.86 14.41
CA ILE A 47 14.57 0.66 14.72
C ILE A 47 14.98 -0.71 14.19
N PHE A 48 15.85 -0.73 13.19
CA PHE A 48 16.39 -1.95 12.60
C PHE A 48 17.89 -1.84 12.38
N LEU A 49 18.59 -2.97 12.45
CA LEU A 49 20.00 -3.09 12.10
C LEU A 49 20.16 -4.33 11.22
N SER A 50 20.68 -4.15 10.01
CA SER A 50 20.99 -5.24 9.09
C SER A 50 22.48 -5.21 8.78
N THR A 51 23.21 -6.26 9.15
CA THR A 51 24.65 -6.36 8.93
C THR A 51 24.95 -7.50 7.96
N ALA A 52 25.59 -7.16 6.85
CA ALA A 52 25.96 -8.04 5.73
C ALA A 52 24.79 -8.80 5.05
N PRO A 53 23.67 -8.16 4.68
CA PRO A 53 22.65 -8.81 3.87
C PRO A 53 23.19 -9.02 2.44
N ILE A 54 23.40 -10.28 2.05
CA ILE A 54 23.71 -10.64 0.66
C ILE A 54 22.41 -11.13 0.02
N ASN A 55 21.92 -10.40 -0.98
CA ASN A 55 20.72 -10.75 -1.73
C ASN A 55 21.09 -11.04 -3.18
N PHE A 56 20.62 -12.16 -3.70
CA PHE A 56 20.76 -12.53 -5.09
C PHE A 56 19.38 -12.81 -5.66
N GLN A 57 19.06 -12.20 -6.80
CA GLN A 57 17.75 -12.28 -7.42
C GLN A 57 17.92 -12.49 -8.91
N MET A 58 17.26 -13.53 -9.42
CA MET A 58 17.13 -13.79 -10.85
C MET A 58 15.64 -13.82 -11.16
N ASP A 59 15.18 -12.88 -11.98
CA ASP A 59 13.85 -12.91 -12.59
C ASP A 59 14.05 -13.42 -14.02
N SER A 60 13.42 -14.54 -14.37
CA SER A 60 13.66 -15.25 -15.63
C SER A 60 12.53 -15.07 -16.64
N ASP A 61 11.81 -13.95 -16.62
CA ASP A 61 10.83 -13.63 -17.64
C ASP A 61 11.42 -12.73 -18.76
N LEU A 62 11.09 -13.04 -20.01
CA LEU A 62 11.44 -12.24 -21.19
C LEU A 62 10.42 -11.10 -21.43
N LEU A 63 9.21 -11.27 -20.90
CA LEU A 63 8.08 -10.34 -21.01
C LEU A 63 7.41 -10.26 -19.64
N ASP A 64 7.13 -9.05 -19.17
CA ASP A 64 6.47 -8.79 -17.89
C ASP A 64 5.03 -9.35 -17.88
N THR A 65 4.47 -9.54 -16.68
CA THR A 65 3.05 -9.87 -16.53
C THR A 65 2.21 -8.77 -17.15
N ALA A 66 1.35 -9.12 -18.11
CA ALA A 66 0.44 -8.15 -18.71
C ALA A 66 -0.52 -7.60 -17.62
N ILE A 67 -0.34 -6.34 -17.24
CA ILE A 67 -1.28 -5.62 -16.37
C ILE A 67 -2.59 -5.50 -17.16
N THR A 68 -3.55 -6.35 -16.84
CA THR A 68 -4.84 -6.44 -17.55
C THR A 68 -5.98 -6.32 -16.56
N GLN A 69 -6.15 -5.12 -15.99
CA GLN A 69 -7.32 -4.78 -15.18
C GLN A 69 -8.05 -3.59 -15.83
N PRO A 70 -9.07 -3.82 -16.67
CA PRO A 70 -9.86 -2.77 -17.30
C PRO A 70 -10.65 -1.90 -16.30
N GLU A 71 -10.84 -2.40 -15.08
CA GLU A 71 -11.62 -1.78 -14.00
C GLU A 71 -10.82 -0.78 -13.15
N LEU A 72 -9.53 -0.58 -13.42
CA LEU A 72 -8.66 0.39 -12.72
C LEU A 72 -9.10 1.86 -12.95
N ILE A 73 -9.96 2.10 -13.95
CA ILE A 73 -10.54 3.41 -14.31
C ILE A 73 -12.08 3.31 -14.39
N ALA A 74 -12.71 2.58 -13.47
CA ALA A 74 -14.16 2.60 -13.33
C ALA A 74 -14.51 3.28 -12.00
N PRO A 75 -14.64 4.63 -11.97
CA PRO A 75 -15.12 5.30 -10.77
C PRO A 75 -16.52 4.75 -10.47
N ASP A 76 -16.69 4.09 -9.33
CA ASP A 76 -18.03 3.84 -8.83
C ASP A 76 -18.75 5.18 -8.74
N ALA A 77 -19.97 5.26 -9.28
CA ALA A 77 -20.80 6.44 -9.10
C ALA A 77 -21.07 6.60 -7.60
N SER A 78 -20.29 7.45 -6.95
CA SER A 78 -20.48 7.80 -5.54
C SER A 78 -21.73 8.68 -5.41
N VAL A 79 -22.90 8.04 -5.49
CA VAL A 79 -24.13 8.63 -4.97
C VAL A 79 -24.00 8.60 -3.44
N GLN A 80 -23.49 9.69 -2.89
CA GLN A 80 -23.63 9.97 -1.47
C GLN A 80 -25.08 10.44 -1.25
N ILE A 81 -25.92 9.56 -0.67
CA ILE A 81 -27.18 9.95 -0.03
C ILE A 81 -26.89 10.30 1.42
#